data_AF-A0A3D4YL55-F1
#
_entry.id   AF-A0A3D4YL55-F1
#
_cell.length_a   1.000
_cell.length_b   1.000
_cell.length_c   1.000
_cell.angle_alpha   90.00
_cell.angle_beta   90.00
_cell.angle_gamma   90.00
#
_symmetry.space_group_name_H-M   'P 1'
#
loop_
_entity.id
_entity.type
_entity.pdbx_description
1 polymer ?
#
loop_
_entity_poly.entity_id
_entity_poly.type
_entity_poly.pdbx_seq_one_letter_code
_entity_poly.pdbx_strand_id
1 'polypeptide(L)'
;MLINLLPDFFAVHNSTDRVAAYLRYFENHRRFLEAYWHNYVLDPAGPHFLEVVRSAALASRVDLRTMLERIDVVSLARNTEEQCRTLFDVDTDIDVVLMVGVGAANAGELVVEGKGIAFVCLEHFTSVTNPETQGLGLDPELIPLWLTHEIAHTVRYTSPTSRSEMKQLIDDAGGYYSYWETGRRASLRELMINEGLATIASRTISPGHAAWEYYGYTRREYASVRELEPLMTRALSNDLDRAGLGLRLRYLSGGMSDDARTVERHVFPERSGYFLGTKMVEAAVNSRGLSWAIRAGAGEITSLASSAAASA
;
A
#
# COMPACT_ATOMS: atom_id res chain seq x y z
N MET A 1 6.52 -4.98 15.72
CA MET A 1 6.47 -6.42 16.07
C MET A 1 6.00 -7.19 14.85
N LEU A 2 6.64 -8.33 14.53
CA LEU A 2 6.14 -9.22 13.48
C LEU A 2 5.02 -10.12 14.01
N ILE A 3 3.85 -10.05 13.40
CA ILE A 3 2.69 -10.89 13.65
C ILE A 3 2.54 -11.85 12.47
N ASN A 4 2.66 -13.15 12.73
CA ASN A 4 2.55 -14.18 11.69
C ASN A 4 1.24 -14.94 11.83
N LEU A 5 0.31 -14.72 10.90
CA LEU A 5 -1.01 -15.35 10.88
C LEU A 5 -1.05 -16.64 10.05
N LEU A 6 0.05 -17.03 9.40
CA LEU A 6 0.11 -18.26 8.61
C LEU A 6 -0.29 -19.50 9.41
N PRO A 7 0.17 -19.72 10.67
CA PRO A 7 -0.22 -20.90 11.43
C PRO A 7 -1.73 -20.97 11.66
N ASP A 8 -2.33 -19.85 12.04
CA ASP A 8 -3.77 -19.76 12.33
C ASP A 8 -4.60 -19.93 11.06
N PHE A 9 -4.17 -19.34 9.94
CA PHE A 9 -4.80 -19.56 8.65
C PHE A 9 -4.68 -21.02 8.16
N PHE A 10 -3.52 -21.68 8.34
CA PHE A 10 -3.41 -23.09 7.99
C PHE A 10 -4.24 -24.00 8.90
N ALA A 11 -4.49 -23.60 10.16
CA ALA A 11 -5.45 -24.29 11.01
C ALA A 11 -6.87 -24.20 10.45
N VAL A 12 -7.25 -23.06 9.85
CA VAL A 12 -8.51 -22.94 9.09
C VAL A 12 -8.52 -23.92 7.91
N HIS A 13 -7.46 -23.95 7.11
CA HIS A 13 -7.38 -24.80 5.90
C HIS A 13 -7.41 -26.30 6.22
N ASN A 14 -6.83 -26.69 7.37
CA ASN A 14 -6.82 -28.08 7.85
C ASN A 14 -8.12 -28.48 8.57
N SER A 15 -9.06 -27.54 8.79
CA SER A 15 -10.33 -27.83 9.46
C SER A 15 -11.29 -28.58 8.55
N THR A 16 -12.12 -29.44 9.16
CA THR A 16 -13.25 -30.11 8.47
C THR A 16 -14.37 -29.13 8.11
N ASP A 17 -14.56 -28.06 8.91
CA ASP A 17 -15.44 -26.94 8.61
C ASP A 17 -14.62 -25.66 8.48
N ARG A 18 -14.08 -25.46 7.27
CA ARG A 18 -13.19 -24.33 6.96
C ARG A 18 -13.88 -22.97 7.09
N VAL A 19 -15.17 -22.89 6.78
CA VAL A 19 -15.91 -21.60 6.84
C VAL A 19 -16.10 -21.19 8.30
N ALA A 20 -16.57 -22.11 9.16
CA ALA A 20 -16.69 -21.81 10.58
C ALA A 20 -15.33 -21.54 11.23
N ALA A 21 -14.27 -22.25 10.80
CA ALA A 21 -12.92 -21.99 11.26
C ALA A 21 -12.41 -20.61 10.83
N TYR A 22 -12.69 -20.18 9.60
CA TYR A 22 -12.34 -18.84 9.13
C TYR A 22 -13.04 -17.75 9.96
N LEU A 23 -14.33 -17.92 10.27
CA LEU A 23 -15.06 -16.94 11.08
C LEU A 23 -14.46 -16.80 12.50
N ARG A 24 -13.99 -17.90 13.10
CA ARG A 24 -13.25 -17.84 14.38
C ARG A 24 -11.88 -17.20 14.23
N TYR A 25 -11.16 -17.48 13.15
CA TYR A 25 -9.91 -16.81 12.81
C TYR A 25 -10.13 -15.29 12.68
N PHE A 26 -11.15 -14.88 11.91
CA PHE A 26 -11.54 -13.48 11.78
C PHE A 26 -11.81 -12.84 13.15
N GLU A 27 -12.58 -13.51 14.00
CA GLU A 27 -12.92 -13.01 15.33
C GLU A 27 -11.70 -12.86 16.24
N ASN A 28 -10.85 -13.87 16.33
CA ASN A 28 -9.65 -13.86 17.17
C ASN A 28 -8.65 -12.77 16.77
N HIS A 29 -8.71 -12.35 15.50
CA HIS A 29 -7.82 -11.39 14.89
C HIS A 29 -8.54 -10.11 14.45
N ARG A 30 -9.75 -9.88 14.97
CA ARG A 30 -10.66 -8.81 14.53
C ARG A 30 -9.98 -7.45 14.53
N ARG A 31 -9.15 -7.17 15.55
CA ARG A 31 -8.42 -5.90 15.74
C ARG A 31 -7.79 -5.35 14.46
N PHE A 32 -7.16 -6.19 13.64
CA PHE A 32 -6.55 -5.75 12.38
C PHE A 32 -7.29 -6.27 11.15
N LEU A 33 -7.99 -7.41 11.23
CA LEU A 33 -8.75 -7.92 10.08
C LEU A 33 -9.97 -7.05 9.77
N GLU A 34 -10.69 -6.53 10.77
CA GLU A 34 -11.82 -5.63 10.53
C GLU A 34 -11.37 -4.36 9.79
N ALA A 35 -10.24 -3.77 10.21
CA ALA A 35 -9.64 -2.63 9.53
C ALA A 35 -9.16 -2.96 8.11
N TYR A 36 -8.53 -4.12 7.89
CA TYR A 36 -8.18 -4.60 6.55
C TYR A 36 -9.43 -4.74 5.66
N TRP A 37 -10.50 -5.34 6.17
CA TRP A 37 -11.73 -5.55 5.41
C TRP A 37 -12.39 -4.22 5.02
N HIS A 38 -12.57 -3.29 5.96
CA HIS A 38 -13.16 -1.99 5.65
C HIS A 38 -12.36 -1.17 4.62
N ASN A 39 -11.03 -1.27 4.66
CA ASN A 39 -10.16 -0.48 3.80
C ASN A 39 -9.94 -1.09 2.41
N TYR A 40 -9.83 -2.42 2.33
CA TYR A 40 -9.36 -3.09 1.10
C TYR A 40 -10.36 -4.07 0.50
N VAL A 41 -11.37 -4.53 1.25
CA VAL A 41 -12.27 -5.60 0.80
C VAL A 41 -13.71 -5.09 0.67
N LEU A 42 -14.43 -5.03 1.80
CA LEU A 42 -15.81 -4.60 1.95
C LEU A 42 -16.17 -4.53 3.43
N ASP A 43 -17.31 -3.95 3.76
CA ASP A 43 -17.84 -3.93 5.12
C ASP A 43 -18.15 -5.37 5.61
N PRO A 44 -17.46 -5.90 6.65
CA PRO A 44 -17.69 -7.24 7.16
C PRO A 44 -19.08 -7.44 7.79
N ALA A 45 -19.84 -6.37 8.08
CA ALA A 45 -21.25 -6.46 8.48
C ALA A 45 -22.21 -6.56 7.26
N GLY A 46 -21.69 -6.41 6.04
CA GLY A 46 -22.45 -6.40 4.81
C GLY A 46 -22.85 -7.80 4.29
N PRO A 47 -23.79 -7.86 3.32
CA PRO A 47 -24.37 -9.11 2.83
C PRO A 47 -23.37 -10.01 2.09
N HIS A 48 -22.27 -9.45 1.57
CA HIS A 48 -21.26 -10.18 0.78
C HIS A 48 -20.12 -10.76 1.63
N PHE A 49 -20.07 -10.48 2.93
CA PHE A 49 -18.99 -10.94 3.80
C PHE A 49 -18.81 -12.47 3.76
N LEU A 50 -19.90 -13.22 3.95
CA LEU A 50 -19.85 -14.69 3.97
C LEU A 50 -19.48 -15.31 2.62
N GLU A 51 -19.79 -14.64 1.51
CA GLU A 51 -19.43 -15.08 0.16
C GLU A 51 -17.91 -15.02 -0.02
N VAL A 52 -17.30 -13.89 0.32
CA VAL A 52 -15.85 -13.69 0.24
C VAL A 52 -15.12 -14.63 1.21
N VAL A 53 -15.61 -14.77 2.44
CA VAL A 53 -15.09 -15.73 3.43
C VAL A 53 -15.10 -17.15 2.87
N ARG A 54 -16.22 -17.57 2.27
CA ARG A 54 -16.33 -18.92 1.69
C ARG A 54 -15.34 -19.13 0.56
N SER A 55 -15.19 -18.15 -0.34
CA SER A 55 -14.21 -18.20 -1.43
C SER A 55 -12.79 -18.35 -0.88
N ALA A 56 -12.39 -17.50 0.06
CA ALA A 56 -11.06 -17.53 0.66
C ALA A 56 -10.77 -18.82 1.44
N ALA A 57 -11.72 -19.31 2.24
CA ALA A 57 -11.53 -20.47 3.10
C ALA A 57 -11.52 -21.80 2.33
N LEU A 58 -12.26 -21.91 1.22
CA LEU A 58 -12.37 -23.15 0.46
C LEU A 58 -11.29 -23.31 -0.61
N ALA A 59 -10.74 -22.21 -1.10
CA ALA A 59 -9.75 -22.24 -2.17
C ALA A 59 -8.48 -23.03 -1.79
N SER A 60 -7.95 -23.75 -2.79
CA SER A 60 -6.69 -24.47 -2.70
C SER A 60 -5.53 -23.53 -2.38
N ARG A 61 -4.58 -24.02 -1.57
CA ARG A 61 -3.39 -23.28 -1.11
C ARG A 61 -2.11 -24.06 -1.37
N VAL A 62 -2.12 -24.91 -2.39
CA VAL A 62 -0.94 -25.69 -2.79
C VAL A 62 0.20 -24.76 -3.22
N ASP A 63 -0.12 -23.74 -4.01
CA ASP A 63 0.77 -22.65 -4.40
C ASP A 63 1.46 -21.98 -3.20
N LEU A 64 0.69 -21.58 -2.19
CA LEU A 64 1.21 -20.95 -0.98
C LEU A 64 2.11 -21.91 -0.19
N ARG A 65 1.70 -23.17 -0.03
CA ARG A 65 2.51 -24.18 0.67
C ARG A 65 3.83 -24.43 -0.07
N THR A 66 3.79 -24.60 -1.38
CA THR A 66 4.99 -24.80 -2.21
C THR A 66 5.94 -23.61 -2.16
N MET A 67 5.41 -22.38 -2.10
CA MET A 67 6.25 -21.19 -1.92
C MET A 67 6.94 -21.21 -0.55
N LEU A 68 6.20 -21.50 0.53
CA LEU A 68 6.73 -21.49 1.90
C LEU A 68 7.73 -22.62 2.18
N GLU A 69 7.76 -23.68 1.37
CA GLU A 69 8.82 -24.71 1.42
C GLU A 69 10.18 -24.17 0.97
N ARG A 70 10.21 -23.07 0.21
CA ARG A 70 11.41 -22.53 -0.43
C ARG A 70 11.83 -21.18 0.13
N ILE A 71 10.87 -20.39 0.61
CA ILE A 71 11.06 -19.00 1.01
C ILE A 71 10.73 -18.84 2.49
N ASP A 72 11.71 -18.40 3.27
CA ASP A 72 11.49 -17.98 4.66
C ASP A 72 10.95 -16.54 4.70
N VAL A 73 9.65 -16.41 4.49
CA VAL A 73 8.94 -15.12 4.50
C VAL A 73 9.00 -14.42 5.85
N VAL A 74 9.19 -15.16 6.95
CA VAL A 74 9.31 -14.59 8.30
C VAL A 74 10.63 -13.85 8.43
N SER A 75 11.74 -14.50 8.07
CA SER A 75 13.06 -13.86 8.08
C SER A 75 13.11 -12.70 7.08
N LEU A 76 12.50 -12.86 5.90
CA LEU A 76 12.42 -11.80 4.89
C LEU A 76 11.74 -10.54 5.46
N ALA A 77 10.56 -10.69 6.08
CA ALA A 77 9.83 -9.57 6.67
C ALA A 77 10.53 -8.94 7.87
N ARG A 78 11.17 -9.74 8.74
CA ARG A 78 11.96 -9.20 9.88
C ARG A 78 13.13 -8.36 9.39
N ASN A 79 13.88 -8.87 8.41
CA ASN A 79 15.01 -8.16 7.85
C ASN A 79 14.57 -6.85 7.19
N THR A 80 13.45 -6.86 6.45
CA THR A 80 12.88 -5.65 5.88
C THR A 80 12.45 -4.64 6.95
N GLU A 81 11.76 -5.08 8.01
CA GLU A 81 11.38 -4.21 9.13
C GLU A 81 12.62 -3.56 9.76
N GLU A 82 13.67 -4.33 10.05
CA GLU A 82 14.89 -3.84 10.69
C GLU A 82 15.62 -2.81 9.81
N GLN A 83 15.71 -3.07 8.51
CA GLN A 83 16.29 -2.12 7.56
C GLN A 83 15.45 -0.84 7.46
N CYS A 84 14.12 -0.94 7.44
CA CYS A 84 13.23 0.22 7.46
C CYS A 84 13.36 1.02 8.76
N ARG A 85 13.45 0.34 9.91
CA ARG A 85 13.66 0.97 11.22
C ARG A 85 14.90 1.84 11.23
N THR A 86 15.98 1.33 10.63
CA THR A 86 17.25 2.05 10.49
C THR A 86 17.14 3.18 9.48
N LEU A 87 16.64 2.92 8.26
CA LEU A 87 16.61 3.90 7.18
C LEU A 87 15.68 5.09 7.48
N PHE A 88 14.56 4.85 8.14
CA PHE A 88 13.58 5.89 8.45
C PHE A 88 13.76 6.51 9.83
N ASP A 89 14.78 6.11 10.61
CA ASP A 89 14.91 6.47 12.04
C ASP A 89 13.57 6.31 12.77
N VAL A 90 12.96 5.12 12.70
CA VAL A 90 11.59 4.90 13.18
C VAL A 90 11.48 5.24 14.66
N ASP A 91 10.60 6.19 14.98
CA ASP A 91 10.39 6.79 16.30
C ASP A 91 9.04 6.38 16.93
N THR A 92 8.41 5.35 16.38
CA THR A 92 7.14 4.79 16.86
C THR A 92 7.10 3.28 16.64
N ASP A 93 6.21 2.58 17.36
CA ASP A 93 6.03 1.15 17.17
C ASP A 93 5.13 0.85 15.98
N ILE A 94 5.63 -0.01 15.09
CA ILE A 94 4.92 -0.50 13.91
C ILE A 94 4.80 -2.01 14.03
N ASP A 95 3.62 -2.54 13.70
CA ASP A 95 3.41 -3.97 13.52
C ASP A 95 3.52 -4.35 12.05
N VAL A 96 4.22 -5.44 11.78
CA VAL A 96 4.26 -6.06 10.44
C VAL A 96 3.43 -7.33 10.51
N VAL A 97 2.45 -7.48 9.62
CA VAL A 97 1.53 -8.62 9.62
C VAL A 97 1.74 -9.45 8.36
N LEU A 98 2.18 -10.70 8.57
CA LEU A 98 2.19 -11.71 7.52
C LEU A 98 0.85 -12.43 7.55
N MET A 99 0.08 -12.30 6.48
CA MET A 99 -1.25 -12.90 6.42
C MET A 99 -1.52 -13.57 5.07
N VAL A 100 -2.56 -14.38 5.06
CA VAL A 100 -3.27 -14.75 3.84
C VAL A 100 -4.55 -13.92 3.85
N GLY A 101 -4.67 -13.02 2.90
CA GLY A 101 -5.83 -12.16 2.75
C GLY A 101 -7.00 -12.87 2.07
N VAL A 102 -7.83 -12.06 1.43
CA VAL A 102 -8.91 -12.52 0.54
C VAL A 102 -8.65 -12.14 -0.92
N GLY A 103 -7.43 -11.70 -1.22
CA GLY A 103 -6.97 -11.36 -2.56
C GLY A 103 -7.30 -9.95 -3.04
N ALA A 104 -7.68 -9.03 -2.15
CA ALA A 104 -8.08 -7.66 -2.53
C ALA A 104 -6.91 -6.67 -2.61
N ALA A 105 -5.84 -6.90 -1.85
CA ALA A 105 -4.62 -6.10 -1.86
C ALA A 105 -3.41 -6.99 -1.57
N ASN A 106 -2.32 -6.79 -2.32
CA ASN A 106 -1.08 -7.53 -2.11
C ASN A 106 -0.35 -7.10 -0.82
N ALA A 107 -0.39 -5.81 -0.52
CA ALA A 107 0.07 -5.22 0.72
C ALA A 107 -0.78 -3.98 1.03
N GLY A 108 -0.67 -3.47 2.25
CA GLY A 108 -1.32 -2.23 2.63
C GLY A 108 -0.94 -1.76 4.02
N GLU A 109 -1.38 -0.57 4.33
CA GLU A 109 -1.16 0.11 5.59
C GLU A 109 -2.45 0.28 6.40
N LEU A 110 -2.36 0.20 7.71
CA LEU A 110 -3.44 0.50 8.64
C LEU A 110 -2.91 1.36 9.78
N VAL A 111 -3.83 2.08 10.41
CA VAL A 111 -3.62 2.63 11.75
C VAL A 111 -4.82 2.25 12.58
N VAL A 112 -4.57 1.54 13.68
CA VAL A 112 -5.60 1.07 14.62
C VAL A 112 -5.16 1.51 16.01
N GLU A 113 -6.01 2.28 16.69
CA GLU A 113 -5.72 2.82 18.03
C GLU A 113 -4.40 3.61 18.07
N GLY A 114 -4.10 4.36 16.99
CA GLY A 114 -2.89 5.16 16.84
C GLY A 114 -1.63 4.36 16.49
N LYS A 115 -1.71 3.02 16.41
CA LYS A 115 -0.57 2.16 16.07
C LYS A 115 -0.54 1.84 14.58
N GLY A 116 0.61 2.08 13.95
CA GLY A 116 0.84 1.77 12.55
C GLY A 116 0.99 0.27 12.32
N ILE A 117 0.36 -0.24 11.26
CA ILE A 117 0.43 -1.64 10.86
C ILE A 117 0.68 -1.72 9.35
N ALA A 118 1.71 -2.43 8.95
CA ALA A 118 1.97 -2.79 7.57
C ALA A 118 1.65 -4.28 7.39
N PHE A 119 0.86 -4.65 6.38
CA PHE A 119 0.56 -6.05 6.10
C PHE A 119 1.00 -6.45 4.70
N VAL A 120 1.24 -7.74 4.52
CA VAL A 120 1.43 -8.36 3.21
C VAL A 120 0.55 -9.62 3.13
N CYS A 121 -0.16 -9.76 2.01
CA CYS A 121 -1.05 -10.88 1.71
C CYS A 121 -0.29 -11.87 0.81
N LEU A 122 0.19 -12.95 1.42
CA LEU A 122 1.15 -13.87 0.83
C LEU A 122 0.60 -14.69 -0.36
N GLU A 123 -0.73 -14.78 -0.52
CA GLU A 123 -1.34 -15.39 -1.70
C GLU A 123 -1.01 -14.66 -3.00
N HIS A 124 -0.60 -13.39 -2.94
CA HIS A 124 -0.18 -12.65 -4.11
C HIS A 124 1.25 -12.96 -4.54
N PHE A 125 2.07 -13.57 -3.68
CA PHE A 125 3.53 -13.70 -3.83
C PHE A 125 3.97 -15.17 -3.93
N THR A 126 3.32 -15.95 -4.80
CA THR A 126 3.58 -17.40 -4.94
C THR A 126 4.34 -17.76 -6.23
N SER A 127 4.75 -16.76 -7.03
CA SER A 127 5.28 -16.87 -8.39
C SER A 127 4.37 -17.56 -9.42
N VAL A 128 3.16 -17.97 -9.01
CA VAL A 128 2.21 -18.70 -9.84
C VAL A 128 0.82 -18.15 -9.59
N THR A 129 0.10 -17.82 -10.66
CA THR A 129 -1.30 -17.41 -10.52
C THR A 129 -2.16 -18.61 -10.07
N ASN A 130 -3.02 -18.38 -9.09
CA ASN A 130 -3.93 -19.41 -8.58
C ASN A 130 -5.37 -19.03 -8.95
N PRO A 131 -6.03 -19.77 -9.87
CA PRO A 131 -7.34 -19.42 -10.40
C PRO A 131 -8.48 -19.55 -9.37
N GLU A 132 -8.26 -20.23 -8.24
CA GLU A 132 -9.21 -20.29 -7.13
C GLU A 132 -9.09 -19.09 -6.19
N THR A 133 -8.10 -18.23 -6.41
CA THR A 133 -7.84 -17.03 -5.62
C THR A 133 -7.76 -15.81 -6.53
N GLN A 134 -7.72 -14.61 -5.95
CA GLN A 134 -7.34 -13.40 -6.65
C GLN A 134 -5.82 -13.13 -6.55
N GLY A 135 -5.02 -14.18 -6.30
CA GLY A 135 -3.56 -14.09 -6.19
C GLY A 135 -2.91 -13.68 -7.50
N LEU A 136 -1.98 -12.73 -7.43
CA LEU A 136 -1.34 -12.11 -8.60
C LEU A 136 -0.19 -12.95 -9.17
N GLY A 137 0.30 -13.95 -8.44
CA GLY A 137 1.45 -14.76 -8.86
C GLY A 137 2.77 -13.97 -8.93
N LEU A 138 2.92 -12.94 -8.09
CA LEU A 138 4.14 -12.15 -7.96
C LEU A 138 5.28 -12.99 -7.39
N ASP A 139 6.51 -12.58 -7.68
CA ASP A 139 7.69 -13.20 -7.09
C ASP A 139 7.77 -12.88 -5.57
N PRO A 140 7.98 -13.88 -4.70
CA PRO A 140 8.25 -13.69 -3.27
C PRO A 140 9.36 -12.68 -2.96
N GLU A 141 10.35 -12.52 -3.84
CA GLU A 141 11.43 -11.53 -3.67
C GLU A 141 10.94 -10.08 -3.72
N LEU A 142 9.69 -9.83 -4.14
CA LEU A 142 9.05 -8.53 -4.10
C LEU A 142 8.43 -8.19 -2.73
N ILE A 143 8.36 -9.14 -1.78
CA ILE A 143 7.81 -8.88 -0.44
C ILE A 143 8.52 -7.70 0.27
N PRO A 144 9.86 -7.60 0.29
CA PRO A 144 10.56 -6.46 0.87
C PRO A 144 10.19 -5.12 0.25
N LEU A 145 10.00 -5.08 -1.08
CA LEU A 145 9.60 -3.88 -1.81
C LEU A 145 8.26 -3.38 -1.28
N TRP A 146 7.25 -4.26 -1.23
CA TRP A 146 5.90 -3.89 -0.79
C TRP A 146 5.83 -3.61 0.70
N LEU A 147 6.47 -4.42 1.55
CA LEU A 147 6.51 -4.13 2.99
C LEU A 147 7.17 -2.79 3.31
N THR A 148 8.24 -2.44 2.58
CA THR A 148 8.88 -1.12 2.75
C THR A 148 7.93 0.02 2.38
N HIS A 149 7.15 -0.15 1.30
CA HIS A 149 6.14 0.81 0.85
C HIS A 149 5.16 1.10 1.99
N GLU A 150 4.59 0.05 2.56
CA GLU A 150 3.60 0.18 3.63
C GLU A 150 4.20 0.70 4.94
N ILE A 151 5.42 0.27 5.30
CA ILE A 151 6.11 0.80 6.48
C ILE A 151 6.34 2.31 6.34
N ALA A 152 6.71 2.80 5.15
CA ALA A 152 6.87 4.24 4.92
C ALA A 152 5.57 5.01 5.18
N HIS A 153 4.41 4.48 4.76
CA HIS A 153 3.12 5.06 5.11
C HIS A 153 2.88 5.05 6.62
N THR A 154 3.10 3.92 7.30
CA THR A 154 2.88 3.86 8.75
C THR A 154 3.72 4.87 9.52
N VAL A 155 4.99 5.09 9.15
CA VAL A 155 5.84 6.13 9.76
C VAL A 155 5.26 7.51 9.49
N ARG A 156 4.89 7.82 8.25
CA ARG A 156 4.26 9.09 7.89
C ARG A 156 2.99 9.33 8.71
N TYR A 157 2.21 8.30 8.95
CA TYR A 157 0.90 8.37 9.58
C TYR A 157 0.94 8.39 11.10
N THR A 158 2.05 7.96 11.73
CA THR A 158 2.07 7.73 13.19
C THR A 158 3.26 8.34 13.91
N SER A 159 4.33 8.72 13.21
CA SER A 159 5.47 9.40 13.84
C SER A 159 5.01 10.68 14.55
N PRO A 160 5.39 10.92 15.82
CA PRO A 160 5.06 12.14 16.55
C PRO A 160 5.60 13.41 15.90
N THR A 161 6.64 13.28 15.08
CA THR A 161 7.31 14.40 14.39
C THR A 161 6.84 14.58 12.94
N SER A 162 5.90 13.74 12.50
CA SER A 162 5.28 13.87 11.17
C SER A 162 4.43 15.13 11.09
N ARG A 163 4.66 15.90 10.01
CA ARG A 163 3.92 17.11 9.64
C ARG A 163 3.04 16.86 8.42
N SER A 164 2.78 15.59 8.12
CA SER A 164 1.92 15.19 7.00
C SER A 164 0.46 15.51 7.29
N GLU A 165 -0.29 15.86 6.24
CA GLU A 165 -1.75 16.00 6.34
C GLU A 165 -2.41 14.66 6.71
N MET A 166 -1.84 13.53 6.26
CA MET A 166 -2.33 12.19 6.63
C MET A 166 -2.28 11.93 8.14
N LYS A 167 -1.18 12.29 8.82
CA LYS A 167 -1.06 12.20 10.29
C LYS A 167 -2.19 12.97 10.97
N GLN A 168 -2.42 14.21 10.56
CA GLN A 168 -3.46 15.06 11.15
C GLN A 168 -4.85 14.45 10.95
N LEU A 169 -5.16 13.95 9.75
CA LEU A 169 -6.46 13.33 9.47
C LEU A 169 -6.70 12.06 10.30
N ILE A 170 -5.65 11.28 10.55
CA ILE A 170 -5.71 10.07 11.37
C ILE A 170 -5.87 10.43 12.85
N ASP A 171 -5.18 11.46 13.34
CA ASP A 171 -5.36 11.98 14.70
C ASP A 171 -6.78 12.51 14.92
N ASP A 172 -7.30 13.29 13.96
CA ASP A 172 -8.69 13.78 13.98
C ASP A 172 -9.71 12.62 14.03
N ALA A 173 -9.37 11.48 13.42
CA ALA A 173 -10.18 10.27 13.42
C ALA A 173 -9.94 9.37 14.65
N GLY A 174 -9.25 9.88 15.68
CA GLY A 174 -9.00 9.14 16.92
C GLY A 174 -7.95 8.03 16.78
N GLY A 175 -6.99 8.20 15.86
CA GLY A 175 -5.95 7.21 15.60
C GLY A 175 -6.40 6.06 14.71
N TYR A 176 -7.39 6.28 13.84
CA TYR A 176 -7.87 5.28 12.88
C TYR A 176 -7.64 5.74 11.45
N TYR A 177 -7.01 4.87 10.65
CA TYR A 177 -6.89 5.07 9.22
C TYR A 177 -8.12 4.55 8.48
N SER A 178 -8.68 5.38 7.61
CA SER A 178 -9.70 5.02 6.65
C SER A 178 -9.27 5.49 5.26
N TYR A 179 -9.05 4.54 4.35
CA TYR A 179 -8.76 4.75 2.93
C TYR A 179 -9.77 5.70 2.29
N TRP A 180 -11.04 5.53 2.63
CA TRP A 180 -12.15 6.29 2.08
C TRP A 180 -12.22 7.72 2.62
N GLU A 181 -12.10 7.90 3.93
CA GLU A 181 -12.20 9.23 4.54
C GLU A 181 -10.94 10.06 4.29
N THR A 182 -9.75 9.47 4.42
CA THR A 182 -8.50 10.15 4.06
C THR A 182 -8.45 10.47 2.58
N GLY A 183 -8.93 9.56 1.71
CA GLY A 183 -9.05 9.83 0.29
C GLY A 183 -10.06 10.92 -0.09
N ARG A 184 -11.05 11.17 0.77
CA ARG A 184 -12.00 12.28 0.59
C ARG A 184 -11.45 13.60 1.09
N ARG A 185 -10.69 13.60 2.19
CA ARG A 185 -10.30 14.80 2.93
C ARG A 185 -8.90 15.31 2.59
N ALA A 186 -7.95 14.42 2.31
CA ALA A 186 -6.58 14.81 1.98
C ALA A 186 -6.52 15.53 0.62
N SER A 187 -5.65 16.53 0.53
CA SER A 187 -5.31 17.13 -0.77
C SER A 187 -4.72 16.07 -1.70
N LEU A 188 -4.99 16.20 -3.01
CA LEU A 188 -4.36 15.32 -4.00
C LEU A 188 -2.84 15.41 -3.91
N ARG A 189 -2.29 16.58 -3.63
CA ARG A 189 -0.85 16.80 -3.39
C ARG A 189 -0.31 15.90 -2.29
N GLU A 190 -0.99 15.85 -1.14
CA GLU A 190 -0.60 14.97 -0.04
C GLU A 190 -0.63 13.51 -0.48
N LEU A 191 -1.70 13.06 -1.14
CA LEU A 191 -1.84 11.67 -1.57
C LEU A 191 -0.77 11.25 -2.59
N MET A 192 -0.41 12.13 -3.51
CA MET A 192 0.62 11.87 -4.51
C MET A 192 2.00 11.78 -3.87
N ILE A 193 2.29 12.69 -2.93
CA ILE A 193 3.53 12.68 -2.16
C ILE A 193 3.61 11.44 -1.27
N ASN A 194 2.50 11.04 -0.66
CA ASN A 194 2.39 9.83 0.15
C ASN A 194 2.86 8.59 -0.63
N GLU A 195 2.28 8.32 -1.80
CA GLU A 195 2.69 7.19 -2.63
C GLU A 195 4.11 7.35 -3.20
N GLY A 196 4.50 8.58 -3.55
CA GLY A 196 5.83 8.86 -4.08
C GLY A 196 6.95 8.56 -3.08
N LEU A 197 6.79 8.96 -1.82
CA LEU A 197 7.75 8.71 -0.75
C LEU A 197 7.89 7.21 -0.49
N ALA A 198 6.78 6.49 -0.41
CA ALA A 198 6.76 5.05 -0.23
C ALA A 198 7.43 4.32 -1.41
N THR A 199 7.20 4.78 -2.64
CA THR A 199 7.86 4.24 -3.84
C THR A 199 9.39 4.42 -3.80
N ILE A 200 9.89 5.60 -3.42
CA ILE A 200 11.35 5.83 -3.28
C ILE A 200 11.93 5.00 -2.14
N ALA A 201 11.19 4.86 -1.04
CA ALA A 201 11.61 4.04 0.08
C ALA A 201 11.82 2.58 -0.36
N SER A 202 10.86 2.01 -1.11
CA SER A 202 10.96 0.66 -1.65
C SER A 202 12.16 0.47 -2.58
N ARG A 203 12.50 1.45 -3.43
CA ARG A 203 13.72 1.42 -4.25
C ARG A 203 15.01 1.40 -3.45
N THR A 204 14.98 2.05 -2.28
CA THR A 204 16.16 2.18 -1.42
C THR A 204 16.45 0.88 -0.69
N ILE A 205 15.41 0.23 -0.15
CA ILE A 205 15.54 -1.02 0.61
C ILE A 205 15.66 -2.24 -0.30
N SER A 206 14.91 -2.27 -1.40
CA SER A 206 14.85 -3.39 -2.33
C SER A 206 15.22 -2.93 -3.74
N PRO A 207 16.50 -2.63 -4.03
CA PRO A 207 16.94 -2.22 -5.36
C PRO A 207 17.04 -3.43 -6.31
N GLY A 208 17.14 -3.16 -7.62
CA GLY A 208 17.42 -4.18 -8.64
C GLY A 208 16.20 -4.70 -9.40
N HIS A 209 14.98 -4.39 -8.92
CA HIS A 209 13.74 -4.70 -9.63
C HIS A 209 13.55 -3.86 -10.89
N ALA A 210 12.72 -4.35 -11.80
CA ALA A 210 12.32 -3.59 -12.98
C ALA A 210 11.54 -2.33 -12.57
N ALA A 211 11.72 -1.24 -13.33
CA ALA A 211 11.16 0.06 -12.96
C ALA A 211 9.63 0.06 -12.76
N TRP A 212 8.90 -0.79 -13.48
CA TRP A 212 7.43 -0.90 -13.36
C TRP A 212 6.96 -1.63 -12.10
N GLU A 213 7.80 -2.47 -11.49
CA GLU A 213 7.46 -3.25 -10.30
C GLU A 213 7.28 -2.37 -9.07
N TYR A 214 8.09 -1.31 -8.93
CA TYR A 214 7.96 -0.31 -7.85
C TYR A 214 6.63 0.45 -7.88
N TYR A 215 5.92 0.44 -9.02
CA TYR A 215 4.62 1.08 -9.16
C TYR A 215 3.46 0.08 -9.16
N GLY A 216 3.75 -1.23 -9.09
CA GLY A 216 2.76 -2.28 -9.29
C GLY A 216 2.14 -2.26 -10.68
N TYR A 217 2.90 -1.85 -11.70
CA TYR A 217 2.45 -1.80 -13.08
C TYR A 217 2.87 -3.04 -13.86
N THR A 218 2.12 -3.35 -14.90
CA THR A 218 2.62 -4.12 -16.03
C THR A 218 3.62 -3.28 -16.84
N ARG A 219 4.48 -3.95 -17.61
CA ARG A 219 5.41 -3.28 -18.54
C ARG A 219 4.69 -2.34 -19.53
N ARG A 220 3.48 -2.70 -19.96
CA ARG A 220 2.67 -1.89 -20.90
C ARG A 220 2.16 -0.61 -20.23
N GLU A 221 1.59 -0.72 -19.04
CA GLU A 221 1.12 0.45 -18.28
C GLU A 221 2.25 1.42 -18.00
N TYR A 222 3.43 0.91 -17.63
CA TYR A 222 4.61 1.75 -17.43
C TYR A 222 5.02 2.52 -18.70
N ALA A 223 4.96 1.88 -19.87
CA ALA A 223 5.21 2.58 -21.13
C ALA A 223 4.18 3.70 -21.38
N SER A 224 2.89 3.40 -21.18
CA SER A 224 1.81 4.37 -21.37
C SER A 224 1.86 5.55 -20.40
N VAL A 225 2.19 5.31 -19.13
CA VAL A 225 2.36 6.38 -18.11
C VAL A 225 3.49 7.32 -18.52
N ARG A 226 4.61 6.79 -19.03
CA ARG A 226 5.73 7.63 -19.49
C ARG A 226 5.39 8.43 -20.74
N GLU A 227 4.64 7.84 -21.67
CA GLU A 227 4.19 8.53 -22.88
C GLU A 227 3.27 9.71 -22.55
N LEU A 228 2.33 9.51 -21.62
CA LEU A 228 1.33 10.52 -21.24
C LEU A 228 1.82 11.50 -20.16
N GLU A 229 3.03 11.34 -19.64
CA GLU A 229 3.55 12.12 -18.52
C GLU A 229 3.37 13.65 -18.69
N PRO A 230 3.76 14.29 -19.82
CA PRO A 230 3.65 15.75 -19.95
C PRO A 230 2.20 16.25 -19.89
N LEU A 231 1.24 15.44 -20.32
CA LEU A 231 -0.18 15.74 -20.23
C LEU A 231 -0.68 15.58 -18.79
N MET A 232 -0.31 14.47 -18.14
CA MET A 232 -0.73 14.19 -16.77
C MET A 232 -0.16 15.21 -15.78
N THR A 233 1.10 15.61 -15.89
CA THR A 233 1.73 16.62 -15.03
C THR A 233 1.01 17.97 -15.13
N ARG A 234 0.59 18.36 -16.33
CA ARG A 234 -0.15 19.60 -16.57
C ARG A 234 -1.54 19.55 -15.95
N ALA A 235 -2.28 18.46 -16.21
CA ALA A 235 -3.61 18.26 -15.65
C ALA A 235 -3.58 18.24 -14.11
N LEU A 236 -2.61 17.51 -13.55
CA LEU A 236 -2.41 17.37 -12.10
C LEU A 236 -2.24 18.73 -11.43
N SER A 237 -1.51 19.66 -12.03
CA SER A 237 -1.21 20.98 -11.45
C SER A 237 -2.46 21.77 -11.05
N ASN A 238 -3.58 21.58 -11.76
CA ASN A 238 -4.86 22.24 -11.45
C ASN A 238 -5.61 21.60 -10.28
N ASP A 239 -5.28 20.35 -9.93
CA ASP A 239 -6.00 19.55 -8.95
C ASP A 239 -5.23 19.33 -7.64
N LEU A 240 -3.92 19.62 -7.59
CA LEU A 240 -3.06 19.30 -6.44
C LEU A 240 -3.60 19.79 -5.09
N ASP A 241 -4.11 21.01 -5.02
CA ASP A 241 -4.58 21.60 -3.75
C ASP A 241 -6.05 21.29 -3.45
N ARG A 242 -6.68 20.45 -4.25
CA ARG A 242 -8.08 20.02 -4.07
C ARG A 242 -8.11 18.68 -3.34
N ALA A 243 -9.18 18.48 -2.58
CA ALA A 243 -9.50 17.21 -1.95
C ALA A 243 -10.77 16.63 -2.55
N GLY A 244 -10.87 15.30 -2.56
CA GLY A 244 -12.08 14.60 -2.97
C GLY A 244 -11.79 13.18 -3.41
N LEU A 245 -12.69 12.25 -3.02
CA LEU A 245 -12.51 10.83 -3.27
C LEU A 245 -12.32 10.53 -4.76
N GLY A 246 -13.03 11.24 -5.64
CA GLY A 246 -12.87 11.09 -7.09
C GLY A 246 -11.47 11.40 -7.61
N LEU A 247 -10.71 12.29 -6.96
CA LEU A 247 -9.31 12.58 -7.32
C LEU A 247 -8.40 11.41 -6.91
N ARG A 248 -8.52 10.90 -5.67
CA ARG A 248 -7.79 9.70 -5.25
C ARG A 248 -8.07 8.54 -6.20
N LEU A 249 -9.35 8.25 -6.45
CA LEU A 249 -9.77 7.15 -7.30
C LEU A 249 -9.20 7.28 -8.72
N ARG A 250 -9.25 8.47 -9.31
CA ARG A 250 -8.72 8.71 -10.66
C ARG A 250 -7.22 8.45 -10.77
N TYR A 251 -6.43 8.93 -9.81
CA TYR A 251 -4.98 8.96 -9.94
C TYR A 251 -4.27 7.78 -9.25
N LEU A 252 -4.85 7.21 -8.19
CA LEU A 252 -4.15 6.30 -7.29
C LEU A 252 -4.81 4.93 -7.12
N SER A 253 -6.01 4.73 -7.69
CA SER A 253 -6.71 3.44 -7.61
C SER A 253 -6.68 2.69 -8.94
N GLY A 254 -6.79 1.36 -8.86
CA GLY A 254 -7.10 0.49 -9.99
C GLY A 254 -8.59 0.18 -10.07
N GLY A 255 -9.03 -0.39 -11.19
CA GLY A 255 -10.41 -0.82 -11.42
C GLY A 255 -11.40 0.32 -11.74
N MET A 256 -10.89 1.49 -12.10
CA MET A 256 -11.73 2.63 -12.48
C MET A 256 -12.05 2.58 -13.97
N SER A 257 -13.31 2.89 -14.34
CA SER A 257 -13.72 3.02 -15.74
C SER A 257 -12.87 4.04 -16.49
N ASP A 258 -12.70 3.84 -17.80
CA ASP A 258 -12.00 4.79 -18.67
C ASP A 258 -12.58 6.21 -18.59
N ASP A 259 -13.91 6.34 -18.50
CA ASP A 259 -14.58 7.64 -18.37
C ASP A 259 -14.16 8.38 -17.09
N ALA A 260 -14.09 7.69 -15.96
CA ALA A 260 -13.65 8.27 -14.68
C ALA A 260 -12.19 8.75 -14.70
N ARG A 261 -11.37 8.12 -15.57
CA ARG A 261 -9.95 8.44 -15.77
C ARG A 261 -9.69 9.33 -16.98
N THR A 262 -10.72 9.77 -17.69
CA THR A 262 -10.57 10.65 -18.86
C THR A 262 -10.37 12.10 -18.42
N VAL A 263 -9.24 12.67 -18.80
CA VAL A 263 -8.89 14.08 -18.57
C VAL A 263 -8.43 14.68 -19.89
N GLU A 264 -8.99 15.83 -20.27
CA GLU A 264 -8.65 16.51 -21.53
C GLU A 264 -8.68 15.57 -22.77
N ARG A 265 -9.68 14.68 -22.83
CA ARG A 265 -9.88 13.66 -23.89
C ARG A 265 -8.82 12.55 -23.93
N HIS A 266 -7.99 12.42 -22.91
CA HIS A 266 -7.02 11.34 -22.78
C HIS A 266 -7.40 10.47 -21.58
N VAL A 267 -7.37 9.16 -21.77
CA VAL A 267 -7.56 8.19 -20.69
C VAL A 267 -6.23 8.03 -19.96
N PHE A 268 -6.16 8.49 -18.70
CA PHE A 268 -4.95 8.32 -17.91
C PHE A 268 -4.82 6.87 -17.43
N PRO A 269 -3.62 6.25 -17.45
CA PRO A 269 -3.44 4.91 -16.94
C PRO A 269 -3.81 4.83 -15.46
N GLU A 270 -4.30 3.65 -15.04
CA GLU A 270 -4.60 3.39 -13.64
C GLU A 270 -3.38 3.60 -12.76
N ARG A 271 -3.61 4.07 -11.53
CA ARG A 271 -2.56 4.31 -10.53
C ARG A 271 -1.42 5.23 -11.01
N SER A 272 -1.59 6.00 -12.11
CA SER A 272 -0.57 6.89 -12.68
C SER A 272 0.07 7.86 -11.67
N GLY A 273 -0.63 8.18 -10.58
CA GLY A 273 -0.15 9.00 -9.51
C GLY A 273 1.04 8.44 -8.73
N TYR A 274 1.28 7.12 -8.73
CA TYR A 274 2.50 6.55 -8.14
C TYR A 274 3.75 7.04 -8.88
N PHE A 275 3.70 7.05 -10.21
CA PHE A 275 4.80 7.53 -11.06
C PHE A 275 5.01 9.04 -10.93
N LEU A 276 3.94 9.82 -11.00
CA LEU A 276 4.02 11.28 -10.89
C LEU A 276 4.43 11.72 -9.48
N GLY A 277 3.86 11.09 -8.45
CA GLY A 277 4.17 11.32 -7.05
C GLY A 277 5.64 11.05 -6.73
N THR A 278 6.20 9.98 -7.28
CA THR A 278 7.64 9.69 -7.14
C THR A 278 8.49 10.85 -7.62
N LYS A 279 8.20 11.40 -8.81
CA LYS A 279 8.94 12.57 -9.34
C LYS A 279 8.79 13.82 -8.47
N MET A 280 7.61 14.02 -7.87
CA MET A 280 7.36 15.17 -7.00
C MET A 280 8.25 15.19 -5.75
N VAL A 281 8.70 14.02 -5.28
CA VAL A 281 9.42 13.89 -4.01
C VAL A 281 10.93 13.68 -4.18
N GLU A 282 11.41 13.32 -5.37
CA GLU A 282 12.83 13.04 -5.67
C GLU A 282 13.78 14.14 -5.18
N ALA A 283 13.49 15.40 -5.49
CA ALA A 283 14.34 16.53 -5.08
C ALA A 283 14.43 16.68 -3.55
N ALA A 284 13.32 16.46 -2.84
CA ALA A 284 13.25 16.55 -1.39
C ALA A 284 14.01 15.39 -0.73
N VAL A 285 13.85 14.17 -1.23
CA VAL A 285 14.58 13.00 -0.74
C VAL A 285 16.08 13.14 -1.00
N ASN A 286 16.49 13.57 -2.20
CA ASN A 286 17.91 13.75 -2.52
C ASN A 286 18.59 14.85 -1.69
N SER A 287 17.86 15.89 -1.29
CA SER A 287 18.41 17.01 -0.54
C SER A 287 18.40 16.82 0.98
N ARG A 288 17.43 16.07 1.53
CA ARG A 288 17.20 15.95 2.98
C ARG A 288 17.17 14.52 3.51
N GLY A 289 17.17 13.52 2.64
CA GLY A 289 17.07 12.10 3.00
C GLY A 289 15.64 11.62 3.28
N LEU A 290 15.44 10.30 3.23
CA LEU A 290 14.13 9.66 3.42
C LEU A 290 13.56 9.84 4.82
N SER A 291 14.38 9.71 5.87
CA SER A 291 13.96 9.88 7.27
C SER A 291 13.28 11.24 7.51
N TRP A 292 13.81 12.32 6.93
CA TRP A 292 13.16 13.62 6.97
C TRP A 292 11.93 13.68 6.06
N ALA A 293 12.06 13.23 4.80
CA ALA A 293 11.04 13.42 3.78
C ALA A 293 9.73 12.69 4.11
N ILE A 294 9.80 11.48 4.66
CA ILE A 294 8.61 10.70 5.07
C ILE A 294 7.75 11.46 6.09
N ARG A 295 8.38 12.30 6.92
CA ARG A 295 7.72 13.12 7.96
C ARG A 295 7.40 14.54 7.52
N ALA A 296 7.91 14.98 6.38
CA ALA A 296 7.70 16.34 5.91
C ALA A 296 6.27 16.54 5.39
N GLY A 297 5.74 17.74 5.61
CA GLY A 297 4.47 18.16 5.01
C GLY A 297 4.59 18.30 3.49
N ALA A 298 3.48 18.10 2.78
CA ALA A 298 3.43 18.21 1.33
C ALA A 298 3.96 19.56 0.78
N GLY A 299 3.68 20.66 1.50
CA GLY A 299 4.18 21.99 1.16
C GLY A 299 5.71 22.12 1.26
N GLU A 300 6.32 21.54 2.29
CA GLU A 300 7.78 21.53 2.46
C GLU A 300 8.46 20.81 1.29
N ILE A 301 7.96 19.63 0.94
CA ILE A 301 8.48 18.80 -0.15
C ILE A 301 8.39 19.54 -1.49
N THR A 302 7.23 20.12 -1.80
CA THR A 302 7.01 20.80 -3.08
C THR A 302 7.79 22.12 -3.20
N SER A 303 8.01 22.84 -2.09
CA SER A 303 8.86 24.03 -2.08
C SER A 303 10.31 23.71 -2.48
N LEU A 304 10.87 22.60 -2.00
CA LEU A 304 12.23 22.16 -2.35
C LEU A 304 12.34 21.77 -3.83
N ALA A 305 11.32 21.11 -4.38
CA ALA A 305 11.29 20.77 -5.81
C ALA A 305 11.27 22.03 -6.69
N SER A 306 10.52 23.06 -6.28
CA SER A 306 10.46 24.34 -7.00
C SER A 306 11.77 25.11 -6.92
N SER A 307 12.43 25.14 -5.77
CA SER A 307 13.76 25.75 -5.62
C SER A 307 14.83 25.04 -6.46
N ALA A 308 14.81 23.70 -6.50
CA ALA A 308 15.73 22.92 -7.32
C ALA A 308 15.56 23.24 -8.82
N ALA A 309 14.30 23.30 -9.30
CA ALA A 309 13.99 23.64 -10.69
C ALA A 309 14.38 25.09 -11.07
N ALA A 310 14.28 26.03 -10.12
CA ALA A 310 14.71 27.42 -10.35
C ALA A 310 16.23 27.60 -10.37
N SER A 311 16.98 26.65 -9.81
CA SER A 311 18.45 26.68 -9.73
C SER A 311 19.18 25.88 -10.83
N ALA A 312 18.44 25.14 -11.66
CA ALA A 312 18.95 24.32 -12.77
C ALA A 312 18.84 25.07 -14.11
#